data_AF-A0A3D3TGL8-F1
#
_entry.id   AF-A0A3D3TGL8-F1
#
_cell.length_a   1.000
_cell.length_b   1.000
_cell.length_c   1.000
_cell.angle_alpha   90.00
_cell.angle_beta   90.00
_cell.angle_gamma   90.00
#
_symmetry.space_group_name_H-M   'P 1'
#
loop_
_entity.id
_entity.type
_entity.pdbx_description
1 polymer ?
#
loop_
_entity_poly.entity_id
_entity_poly.type
_entity_poly.pdbx_seq_one_letter_code
_entity_poly.pdbx_strand_id
1 'polypeptide(L)'
;MEVTANKDKVNQGRNIRLARTWRGVTQEWLADEIRVGQKQISAFEGQQTVEDVWLDKIAESLNVPVDFLKTFQIEEPSKSFVNSNNDITNDANSEQDSKGTILQSQGVAEQENVINNNYPISEIKDLYGQIMAEKDKQIARFEKEVDELKKQIQELMNKIG
;
A
#
# COMPACT_ATOMS: atom_id res chain seq x y z
N MET A 1 -35.07 18.97 -5.57
CA MET A 1 -34.06 19.65 -4.74
C MET A 1 -32.81 18.80 -4.78
N GLU A 2 -31.68 19.46 -4.98
CA GLU A 2 -30.37 18.89 -5.31
C GLU A 2 -29.94 17.71 -4.44
N VAL A 3 -29.51 16.63 -5.11
CA VAL A 3 -28.63 15.63 -4.54
C VAL A 3 -27.27 16.31 -4.41
N THR A 4 -26.92 16.77 -3.21
CA THR A 4 -25.61 17.36 -2.95
C THR A 4 -24.54 16.31 -3.16
N ALA A 5 -23.93 16.30 -4.35
CA ALA A 5 -22.72 15.57 -4.65
C ALA A 5 -21.68 15.95 -3.60
N ASN A 6 -21.30 14.96 -2.77
CA ASN A 6 -20.23 15.12 -1.79
C ASN A 6 -18.94 15.32 -2.59
N LYS A 7 -18.61 16.58 -2.88
CA LYS A 7 -17.45 16.99 -3.66
C LYS A 7 -16.23 16.33 -3.05
N ASP A 8 -15.68 15.33 -3.75
CA ASP A 8 -14.60 14.46 -3.30
C ASP A 8 -13.44 15.27 -2.76
N LYS A 9 -13.41 15.44 -1.43
CA LYS A 9 -12.30 16.15 -0.78
C LYS A 9 -11.07 15.25 -0.87
N VAL A 10 -10.01 15.80 -1.46
CA VAL A 10 -8.69 15.16 -1.54
C VAL A 10 -8.32 14.58 -0.17
N ASN A 11 -7.92 13.31 -0.16
CA ASN A 11 -7.43 12.66 1.05
C ASN A 11 -5.90 12.67 1.04
N GLN A 12 -5.32 13.60 1.80
CA GLN A 12 -3.88 13.81 1.84
C GLN A 12 -3.15 12.62 2.49
N GLY A 13 -3.72 12.01 3.53
CA GLY A 13 -3.17 10.80 4.14
C GLY A 13 -3.08 9.61 3.18
N ARG A 14 -4.12 9.41 2.36
CA ARG A 14 -4.11 8.42 1.27
C ARG A 14 -3.01 8.71 0.26
N ASN A 15 -2.81 9.98 -0.11
CA ASN A 15 -1.77 10.39 -1.04
C ASN A 15 -0.36 10.18 -0.46
N ILE A 16 -0.17 10.43 0.84
CA ILE A 16 1.09 10.13 1.56
C ILE A 16 1.39 8.64 1.50
N ARG A 17 0.42 7.78 1.84
CA ARG A 17 0.58 6.32 1.78
C ARG A 17 0.94 5.86 0.36
N LEU A 18 0.30 6.44 -0.65
CA LEU A 18 0.54 6.13 -2.05
C LEU A 18 1.97 6.51 -2.47
N ALA A 19 2.39 7.75 -2.20
CA ALA A 19 3.74 8.22 -2.47
C ALA A 19 4.80 7.33 -1.79
N ARG A 20 4.58 6.99 -0.50
CA ARG A 20 5.47 6.12 0.27
C ARG A 20 5.60 4.73 -0.36
N THR A 21 4.47 4.15 -0.75
CA THR A 21 4.43 2.82 -1.37
C THR A 21 5.09 2.81 -2.75
N TRP A 22 4.88 3.85 -3.55
CA TRP A 22 5.56 4.03 -4.84
C TRP A 22 7.07 4.19 -4.71
N ARG A 23 7.53 4.83 -3.63
CA ARG A 23 8.96 4.92 -3.30
C ARG A 23 9.52 3.64 -2.67
N GLY A 24 8.68 2.70 -2.26
CA GLY A 24 9.11 1.42 -1.69
C GLY A 24 9.75 1.52 -0.31
N VAL A 25 9.44 2.58 0.46
CA VAL A 25 10.00 2.80 1.80
C VAL A 25 9.00 2.43 2.90
N THR A 26 9.50 2.02 4.07
CA THR A 26 8.65 1.65 5.23
C THR A 26 8.18 2.90 5.98
N GLN A 27 7.17 2.75 6.84
CA GLN A 27 6.72 3.86 7.69
C GLN A 27 7.79 4.23 8.72
N GLU A 28 8.55 3.25 9.21
CA GLU A 28 9.70 3.44 10.10
C GLU A 28 10.77 4.29 9.42
N TRP A 29 11.16 3.96 8.18
CA TRP A 29 12.16 4.73 7.44
C TRP A 29 11.72 6.19 7.24
N LEU A 30 10.47 6.42 6.84
CA LEU A 30 9.94 7.77 6.66
C LEU A 30 9.88 8.53 7.99
N ALA A 31 9.55 7.84 9.08
CA ALA A 31 9.52 8.43 10.41
C ALA A 31 10.92 8.88 10.85
N ASP A 32 11.93 8.03 10.65
CA ASP A 32 13.32 8.34 10.95
C ASP A 32 13.82 9.54 10.12
N GLU A 33 13.49 9.56 8.82
CA GLU A 33 13.91 10.61 7.89
C GLU A 33 13.37 11.99 8.29
N ILE A 34 12.08 12.08 8.68
CA ILE A 34 11.46 13.35 9.09
C ILE A 34 11.52 13.60 10.61
N ARG A 35 12.25 12.76 11.36
CA ARG A 35 12.46 12.81 12.82
C ARG A 35 11.16 12.81 13.63
N VAL A 36 10.26 11.90 13.31
CA VAL A 36 9.01 11.65 14.04
C VAL A 36 8.92 10.17 14.44
N GLY A 37 7.91 9.81 15.25
CA GLY A 37 7.64 8.41 15.55
C GLY A 37 6.85 7.72 14.43
N GLN A 38 7.04 6.42 14.23
CA GLN A 38 6.26 5.62 13.26
C GLN A 38 4.75 5.73 13.47
N LYS A 39 4.28 5.80 14.73
CA LYS A 39 2.86 6.02 15.07
C LYS A 39 2.31 7.33 14.48
N GLN A 40 3.16 8.36 14.39
CA GLN A 40 2.78 9.66 13.83
C GLN A 40 2.65 9.58 12.31
N ILE A 41 3.52 8.83 11.62
CA ILE A 41 3.35 8.55 10.17
C ILE A 41 2.06 7.78 9.92
N SER A 42 1.76 6.77 10.73
CA SER A 42 0.49 6.03 10.64
C SER A 42 -0.72 6.96 10.83
N ALA A 43 -0.65 7.90 11.78
CA ALA A 43 -1.68 8.90 11.98
C ALA A 43 -1.83 9.83 10.76
N PHE A 44 -0.73 10.31 10.17
CA PHE A 44 -0.77 11.14 8.96
C PHE A 44 -1.40 10.41 7.78
N GLU A 45 -1.08 9.14 7.56
CA GLU A 45 -1.70 8.34 6.50
C GLU A 45 -3.21 8.09 6.72
N GLY A 46 -3.67 8.13 7.99
CA GLY A 46 -5.09 7.97 8.35
C GLY A 46 -5.89 9.27 8.34
N GLN A 47 -5.23 10.42 8.28
CA GLN A 47 -5.87 11.74 8.30
C GLN A 47 -6.27 12.19 6.90
N GLN A 48 -7.47 12.76 6.77
CA GLN A 48 -7.92 13.34 5.50
C GLN A 48 -7.10 14.59 5.13
N THR A 49 -6.71 15.37 6.14
CA THR A 49 -5.93 16.59 6.02
C THR A 49 -4.76 16.56 7.00
N VAL A 50 -3.57 16.88 6.54
CA VAL A 50 -2.32 16.93 7.29
C VAL A 50 -1.80 18.37 7.25
N GLU A 51 -1.13 18.83 8.31
CA GLU A 51 -0.58 20.19 8.34
C GLU A 51 0.48 20.38 7.24
N ASP A 52 0.48 21.55 6.62
CA ASP A 52 1.38 21.87 5.50
C ASP A 52 2.87 21.66 5.83
N VAL A 53 3.27 21.97 7.06
CA VAL A 53 4.66 21.74 7.54
C VAL A 53 5.08 20.27 7.43
N TRP A 54 4.15 19.35 7.66
CA TRP A 54 4.41 17.91 7.54
C TRP A 54 4.32 17.43 6.11
N LEU A 55 3.39 17.96 5.32
CA LEU A 55 3.29 17.66 3.90
C LEU A 55 4.59 18.02 3.16
N ASP A 56 5.16 19.19 3.45
CA ASP A 56 6.40 19.66 2.83
C ASP A 56 7.58 18.73 3.18
N LYS A 57 7.74 18.37 4.46
CA LYS A 57 8.79 17.45 4.91
C LYS A 57 8.65 16.06 4.30
N ILE A 58 7.42 15.53 4.25
CA ILE A 58 7.15 14.21 3.67
C ILE A 58 7.40 14.23 2.16
N ALA A 59 6.99 15.29 1.48
CA ALA A 59 7.23 15.46 0.05
C ALA A 59 8.72 15.54 -0.29
N GLU A 60 9.49 16.29 0.51
CA GLU A 60 10.95 16.39 0.37
C GLU A 60 11.62 15.02 0.61
N SER A 61 11.28 14.33 1.71
CA SER A 61 11.81 13.00 2.05
C SER A 61 11.52 11.95 0.97
N LEU A 62 10.30 11.96 0.42
CA LEU A 62 9.88 11.04 -0.63
C LEU A 62 10.27 11.52 -2.04
N ASN A 63 10.90 12.70 -2.16
CA ASN A 63 11.22 13.36 -3.42
C ASN A 63 10.01 13.41 -4.38
N VAL A 64 8.85 13.84 -3.89
CA VAL A 64 7.62 14.03 -4.68
C VAL A 64 7.15 15.48 -4.60
N PRO A 65 6.41 15.99 -5.60
CA PRO A 65 5.84 17.33 -5.50
C PRO A 65 4.85 17.42 -4.33
N VAL A 66 4.93 18.49 -3.52
CA VAL A 66 3.94 18.77 -2.46
C VAL A 66 2.51 18.83 -3.01
N ASP A 67 2.36 19.40 -4.20
CA ASP A 67 1.06 19.50 -4.87
C ASP A 67 0.41 18.14 -5.09
N PHE A 68 1.21 17.10 -5.38
CA PHE A 68 0.69 15.74 -5.49
C PHE A 68 0.00 15.31 -4.20
N LEU A 69 0.61 15.56 -3.04
CA LEU A 69 0.00 15.20 -1.75
C LEU A 69 -1.29 16.00 -1.50
N LYS A 70 -1.35 17.26 -1.96
CA LYS A 70 -2.47 18.19 -1.71
C LYS A 70 -3.64 18.06 -2.69
N THR A 71 -3.40 17.69 -3.95
CA THR A 71 -4.41 17.80 -5.02
C THR A 71 -4.74 16.48 -5.71
N PHE A 72 -3.93 15.44 -5.55
CA PHE A 72 -4.15 14.18 -6.26
C PHE A 72 -5.45 13.51 -5.82
N GLN A 73 -6.30 13.22 -6.79
CA GLN A 73 -7.53 12.47 -6.62
C GLN A 73 -7.43 11.25 -7.52
N ILE A 74 -7.55 10.07 -6.92
CA ILE A 74 -7.78 8.86 -7.70
C ILE A 74 -9.25 8.90 -8.06
N GLU A 75 -9.56 9.05 -9.34
CA GLU A 75 -10.89 8.75 -9.84
C GLU A 75 -11.20 7.30 -9.44
N GLU A 76 -12.10 7.09 -8.49
CA GLU A 76 -12.54 5.74 -8.18
C GLU A 76 -13.13 5.16 -9.47
N PRO A 77 -12.73 3.96 -9.93
CA PRO A 77 -13.54 3.25 -10.90
C PRO A 77 -14.93 3.11 -10.29
N SER A 78 -15.90 3.79 -10.91
CA SER A 78 -17.30 3.89 -10.50
C SER A 78 -17.84 2.55 -9.96
N LYS A 79 -18.34 2.56 -8.73
CA LYS A 79 -18.91 1.39 -8.03
C LYS A 79 -20.01 0.69 -8.84
N SER A 80 -19.85 -0.61 -9.07
CA SER A 80 -20.91 -1.62 -9.25
C SER A 80 -20.21 -2.97 -9.07
N PHE A 81 -20.54 -3.84 -8.10
CA PHE A 81 -21.80 -4.55 -7.98
C PHE A 81 -22.22 -4.70 -6.51
N VAL A 82 -23.44 -4.29 -6.22
CA VAL A 82 -24.21 -4.86 -5.11
C VAL A 82 -24.59 -6.27 -5.55
N ASN A 83 -24.00 -7.30 -4.96
CA ASN A 83 -24.59 -8.64 -5.05
C ASN A 83 -25.60 -8.81 -3.93
N SER A 84 -26.86 -8.44 -4.20
CA SER A 84 -28.00 -8.78 -3.37
C SER A 84 -28.30 -10.27 -3.50
N ASN A 85 -27.48 -11.12 -2.90
CA ASN A 85 -27.79 -12.55 -2.73
C ASN A 85 -27.74 -12.90 -1.25
N ASN A 86 -28.80 -12.55 -0.53
CA ASN A 86 -29.24 -13.40 0.58
C ASN A 86 -30.75 -13.28 0.72
N ASP A 87 -31.47 -13.86 -0.26
CA ASP A 87 -32.80 -14.38 -0.01
C ASP A 87 -32.67 -15.50 1.02
N ILE A 88 -32.74 -15.15 2.31
CA ILE A 88 -32.98 -16.16 3.35
C ILE A 88 -34.48 -16.43 3.32
N THR A 89 -34.88 -17.40 2.51
CA THR A 89 -36.18 -18.04 2.66
C THR A 89 -36.20 -18.75 4.00
N ASN A 90 -36.97 -18.21 4.94
CA ASN A 90 -37.36 -18.92 6.15
C ASN A 90 -38.21 -20.12 5.74
N ASP A 91 -37.66 -21.34 5.82
CA ASP A 91 -38.50 -22.52 6.03
C ASP A 91 -37.75 -23.70 6.68
N ALA A 92 -38.53 -24.45 7.46
CA ALA A 92 -38.28 -25.75 8.07
C ALA A 92 -37.43 -25.84 9.36
N ASN A 93 -38.17 -25.93 10.47
CA ASN A 93 -37.80 -26.60 11.72
C ASN A 93 -37.24 -28.02 11.48
N SER A 94 -36.15 -28.39 12.16
CA SER A 94 -35.95 -29.73 12.73
C SER A 94 -34.83 -29.70 13.75
N GLU A 95 -35.09 -30.32 14.89
CA GLU A 95 -34.33 -30.32 16.13
C GLU A 95 -33.05 -31.20 16.09
N GLN A 96 -32.28 -31.05 17.17
CA GLN A 96 -31.37 -32.04 17.79
C GLN A 96 -29.89 -32.11 17.33
N ASP A 97 -29.07 -31.50 18.19
CA ASP A 97 -28.09 -32.20 19.06
C ASP A 97 -26.59 -31.84 18.84
N SER A 98 -25.93 -31.67 19.99
CA SER A 98 -24.50 -31.83 20.25
C SER A 98 -23.50 -30.70 19.94
N LYS A 99 -23.26 -29.92 21.02
CA LYS A 99 -21.95 -29.51 21.58
C LYS A 99 -20.97 -28.75 20.68
N GLY A 100 -21.05 -27.43 20.78
CA GLY A 100 -19.93 -26.51 20.59
C GLY A 100 -20.28 -25.15 21.19
N THR A 101 -19.72 -24.83 22.36
CA THR A 101 -19.99 -23.62 23.14
C THR A 101 -19.90 -22.34 22.29
N ILE A 102 -21.04 -21.69 22.07
CA ILE A 102 -21.13 -20.31 21.57
C ILE A 102 -20.73 -19.38 22.74
N LEU A 103 -19.55 -18.78 22.66
CA LEU A 103 -19.19 -17.62 23.48
C LEU A 103 -19.84 -16.39 22.84
N GLN A 104 -21.04 -16.03 23.29
CA GLN A 104 -21.55 -14.67 23.14
C GLN A 104 -20.70 -13.75 24.03
N SER A 105 -19.81 -12.97 23.42
CA SER A 105 -19.36 -11.71 24.04
C SER A 105 -20.08 -10.58 23.30
N GLN A 106 -21.15 -10.13 23.92
CA GLN A 106 -21.84 -8.89 23.58
C GLN A 106 -21.08 -7.77 24.27
N GLY A 107 -20.31 -6.99 23.51
CA GLY A 107 -19.54 -5.89 24.08
C GLY A 107 -18.73 -5.12 23.04
N VAL A 108 -19.33 -4.02 22.55
CA VAL A 108 -18.68 -2.85 21.93
C VAL A 108 -18.11 -3.05 20.53
N ALA A 109 -18.55 -2.16 19.63
CA ALA A 109 -18.22 -2.14 18.22
C ALA A 109 -16.73 -1.83 17.99
N GLU A 110 -16.00 -2.84 17.53
CA GLU A 110 -14.85 -2.64 16.64
C GLU A 110 -15.10 -3.53 15.43
N GLN A 111 -15.65 -2.92 14.37
CA GLN A 111 -15.58 -3.51 13.04
C GLN A 111 -14.10 -3.51 12.64
N GLU A 112 -13.38 -4.56 13.02
CA GLU A 112 -12.19 -4.93 12.27
C GLU A 112 -12.66 -5.19 10.84
N ASN A 113 -12.44 -4.20 9.99
CA ASN A 113 -12.47 -4.35 8.54
C ASN A 113 -11.37 -5.36 8.19
N VAL A 114 -11.70 -6.66 8.31
CA VAL A 114 -10.93 -7.70 7.62
C VAL A 114 -11.25 -7.48 6.15
N ILE A 115 -10.48 -6.60 5.52
CA ILE A 115 -10.46 -6.43 4.08
C ILE A 115 -9.94 -7.77 3.55
N ASN A 116 -10.86 -8.68 3.22
CA ASN A 116 -10.52 -9.87 2.46
C ASN A 116 -10.21 -9.40 1.04
N ASN A 117 -8.95 -8.98 0.84
CA ASN A 117 -8.36 -8.72 -0.46
C ASN A 117 -8.25 -10.06 -1.20
N ASN A 118 -9.38 -10.54 -1.73
CA ASN A 118 -9.41 -11.71 -2.59
C ASN A 118 -8.88 -11.34 -3.99
N TYR A 119 -7.61 -10.95 -4.04
CA TYR A 119 -6.82 -11.16 -5.25
C TYR A 119 -6.51 -12.66 -5.30
N PRO A 120 -6.77 -13.34 -6.42
CA PRO A 120 -6.49 -14.76 -6.50
C PRO A 120 -5.01 -14.98 -6.21
N ILE A 121 -4.72 -15.79 -5.18
CA ILE A 121 -3.36 -16.08 -4.68
C ILE A 121 -2.43 -16.52 -5.82
N SER A 122 -2.98 -17.17 -6.86
CA SER A 122 -2.25 -17.57 -8.07
C SER A 122 -1.66 -16.38 -8.82
N GLU A 123 -2.44 -15.33 -9.11
CA GLU A 123 -1.97 -14.19 -9.89
C GLU A 123 -0.90 -13.38 -9.15
N ILE A 124 -1.02 -13.27 -7.81
CA ILE A 124 0.01 -12.64 -6.97
C ILE A 124 1.32 -13.43 -7.01
N LYS A 125 1.22 -14.77 -6.94
CA LYS A 125 2.40 -15.65 -6.97
C LYS A 125 3.12 -15.58 -8.32
N ASP A 126 2.37 -15.53 -9.41
CA ASP A 126 2.92 -15.42 -10.76
C ASP A 126 3.59 -14.06 -10.98
N LEU A 127 2.97 -12.97 -10.52
CA LEU A 127 3.57 -11.64 -10.57
C LEU A 127 4.84 -11.55 -9.72
N TYR A 128 4.84 -12.16 -8.53
CA TYR A 128 6.04 -12.23 -7.68
C TYR A 128 7.17 -13.00 -8.37
N GLY A 129 6.84 -14.15 -8.99
CA GLY A 129 7.80 -14.92 -9.78
C GLY A 129 8.41 -14.13 -10.93
N GLN A 130 7.59 -13.37 -11.67
CA GLN A 130 8.05 -12.51 -12.76
C GLN A 130 8.98 -11.39 -12.27
N ILE A 131 8.62 -10.71 -11.19
CA ILE A 131 9.43 -9.63 -10.62
C ILE A 131 10.78 -10.17 -10.12
N MET A 132 10.79 -11.34 -9.48
CA MET A 132 12.04 -11.97 -9.02
C MET A 132 12.94 -12.35 -10.20
N ALA A 133 12.37 -12.97 -11.24
CA ALA A 133 13.13 -13.31 -12.44
C ALA A 133 13.69 -12.06 -13.16
N GLU A 134 12.95 -10.95 -13.19
CA GLU A 134 13.43 -9.71 -13.79
C GLU A 134 14.54 -9.05 -12.96
N LYS A 135 14.44 -9.11 -11.62
CA LYS A 135 15.51 -8.67 -10.72
C LYS A 135 16.78 -9.47 -10.90
N ASP A 136 16.69 -10.79 -11.04
CA ASP A 136 17.86 -11.66 -11.26
C ASP A 136 18.56 -11.32 -12.57
N LYS A 137 17.81 -11.03 -13.65
CA LYS A 137 18.39 -10.55 -14.92
C LYS A 137 19.12 -9.23 -14.75
N GLN A 138 18.53 -8.30 -13.99
CA GLN A 138 19.11 -6.99 -13.78
C GLN A 138 20.39 -7.07 -12.93
N ILE A 139 20.41 -7.91 -11.89
CA ILE A 139 21.61 -8.22 -11.11
C ILE A 139 22.70 -8.80 -12.01
N ALA A 140 22.38 -9.81 -12.82
CA ALA A 140 23.35 -10.42 -13.73
C ALA A 140 23.92 -9.42 -14.76
N ARG A 141 23.11 -8.44 -15.20
CA ARG A 141 23.59 -7.36 -16.07
C ARG A 141 24.59 -6.46 -15.34
N PHE A 142 24.28 -6.06 -14.11
CA PHE A 142 25.19 -5.22 -13.31
C PHE A 142 26.47 -5.94 -12.91
N GLU A 143 26.41 -7.23 -12.58
CA GLU A 143 27.61 -8.04 -12.30
C GLU A 143 28.56 -8.08 -13.50
N LYS A 144 28.01 -8.28 -14.71
CA LYS A 144 28.81 -8.21 -15.96
C LYS A 144 29.44 -6.84 -16.17
N GLU A 145 28.70 -5.77 -15.93
CA GLU A 145 29.20 -4.39 -16.09
C GLU A 145 30.33 -4.09 -15.10
N VAL A 146 30.18 -4.54 -13.84
CA VAL A 146 31.21 -4.42 -12.81
C VAL A 146 32.48 -5.19 -13.20
N ASP A 147 32.34 -6.41 -13.71
CA ASP A 147 33.50 -7.22 -14.10
C ASP A 147 34.23 -6.64 -15.33
N GLU A 148 33.49 -6.09 -16.29
CA GLU A 148 34.07 -5.39 -17.44
C GLU A 148 34.83 -4.13 -17.00
N LEU A 149 34.26 -3.33 -16.10
CA LEU A 149 34.92 -2.15 -15.54
C LEU A 149 36.19 -2.53 -14.76
N LYS A 150 36.16 -3.60 -13.96
CA LYS A 150 37.35 -4.10 -13.26
C LYS A 150 38.45 -4.48 -14.24
N LYS A 151 38.11 -5.14 -15.35
CA LYS A 151 39.06 -5.51 -16.40
C LYS A 151 39.68 -4.27 -17.07
N GLN A 152 38.87 -3.28 -17.39
CA GLN A 152 39.35 -2.01 -17.96
C GLN A 152 40.30 -1.28 -17.00
N ILE A 153 39.98 -1.24 -15.70
CA ILE A 153 40.86 -0.66 -14.67
C ILE A 153 42.20 -1.42 -14.61
N GLN A 154 42.16 -2.76 -14.65
CA GLN A 154 43.38 -3.57 -14.64
C GLN A 154 44.25 -3.33 -15.88
N GLU A 155 43.65 -3.21 -17.06
CA GLU A 155 44.36 -2.87 -18.30
C GLU A 155 44.98 -1.47 -18.25
N LEU A 156 44.29 -0.50 -17.65
CA LEU A 156 44.84 0.85 -17.44
C LEU A 156 46.00 0.83 -16.44
N MET A 157 45.88 0.09 -15.34
CA MET A 157 46.97 -0.07 -14.37
C MET A 157 48.23 -0.69 -15.02
N ASN A 158 48.05 -1.71 -15.86
CA ASN A 158 49.14 -2.36 -16.58
C ASN A 158 49.79 -1.47 -17.67
N LYS A 159 49.14 -0.38 -18.09
CA LYS A 159 49.70 0.59 -19.06
C LYS A 159 50.48 1.73 -18.39
N ILE A 160 50.30 1.93 -17.09
CA ILE A 160 50.92 3.02 -16.33
C ILE A 160 52.15 2.53 -15.53
N GLY A 161 52.24 1.24 -15.23
CA GLY A 161 53.44 0.59 -14.68
C GLY A 161 54.41 0.11 -15.75
#